data_AF-A0A960MJK1-F1
#
_entry.id   AF-A0A960MJK1-F1
#
_cell.length_a   1.000
_cell.length_b   1.000
_cell.length_c   1.000
_cell.angle_alpha   90.00
_cell.angle_beta   90.00
_cell.angle_gamma   90.00
#
_symmetry.space_group_name_H-M   'P 1'
#
loop_
_entity.id
_entity.type
_entity.pdbx_description
1 polymer ?
#
loop_
_entity_poly.entity_id
_entity_poly.type
_entity_poly.pdbx_seq_one_letter_code
_entity_poly.pdbx_strand_id
1 'polypeptide(L)'
;EWVSVVPMALLRFGEFTCPDVPSLVIFHVGKIRTQIVSVKMGMIESHLTLPMGAQDFRTACTQDNCFELTHVKEKGSPHLFELLSRLRREVDRAFCFLAQKEEEESIRPVLFCGEMASQIEHALLEGGAFRFSPLEIQGYRGFDAEVLRSYAISIGLCLDALKNDQKSIQLRQGEYISEPCLKRIKTGLIKGSVLAGILFALTAFCSSMYFQKKNQELSHQMESLAMEYEGEMPALKGVRLIQGAHEKMEFMDRELRLPKNRDGYFSPPPLVSDFLTFISTHPKLEGIELLRIEYELKSYPTLDRPDGVYAPKVKILFTTEEAKKARDFHDAIVEGGDLIKSDAEIEWNRKGSEYEIAFFLQV
;
A
#
# COMPACT_ATOMS: atom_id res chain seq x y z
N GLU A 1 -0.92 33.93 26.24
CA GLU A 1 -1.48 33.44 27.50
C GLU A 1 -1.70 31.93 27.38
N TRP A 2 -1.29 31.18 28.40
CA TRP A 2 -1.40 29.71 28.42
C TRP A 2 -2.69 29.30 29.14
N VAL A 3 -3.55 28.51 28.51
CA VAL A 3 -4.78 28.01 29.12
C VAL A 3 -4.73 26.49 29.14
N SER A 4 -4.50 25.95 30.33
CA SER A 4 -4.42 24.51 30.60
C SER A 4 -5.47 24.11 31.63
N VAL A 5 -5.47 22.83 31.99
CA VAL A 5 -6.40 22.25 32.96
C VAL A 5 -5.72 22.05 34.31
N VAL A 6 -6.49 22.17 35.40
CA VAL A 6 -5.95 22.05 36.76
C VAL A 6 -5.21 20.72 37.01
N PRO A 7 -5.71 19.55 36.58
CA PRO A 7 -4.98 18.30 36.77
C PRO A 7 -3.59 18.30 36.12
N MET A 8 -3.45 18.95 34.96
CA MET A 8 -2.15 19.08 34.28
C MET A 8 -1.21 20.00 35.06
N ALA A 9 -1.72 21.13 35.55
CA ALA A 9 -0.95 22.01 36.42
C ALA A 9 -0.46 21.27 37.68
N LEU A 10 -1.33 20.49 38.32
CA LEU A 10 -0.99 19.69 39.49
C LEU A 10 0.06 18.63 39.16
N LEU A 11 -0.07 17.92 38.03
CA LEU A 11 0.97 16.99 37.56
C LEU A 11 2.33 17.68 37.48
N ARG A 12 2.43 18.85 36.84
CA ARG A 12 3.70 19.59 36.71
C ARG A 12 4.26 20.02 38.05
N PHE A 13 3.38 20.43 38.96
CA PHE A 13 3.80 20.79 40.32
C PHE A 13 4.33 19.57 41.09
N GLY A 14 3.69 18.40 40.95
CA GLY A 14 4.17 17.14 41.51
C GLY A 14 5.53 16.74 40.94
N GLU A 15 5.70 16.79 39.62
CA GLU A 15 7.00 16.53 38.95
C GLU A 15 8.11 17.47 39.44
N PHE A 16 7.77 18.73 39.77
CA PHE A 16 8.71 19.71 40.26
C PHE A 16 9.09 19.51 41.73
N THR A 17 8.14 19.16 42.59
CA THR A 17 8.35 19.03 44.04
C THR A 17 8.86 17.65 44.44
N CYS A 18 8.47 16.61 43.71
CA CYS A 18 8.81 15.22 44.01
C CYS A 18 9.26 14.48 42.74
N PRO A 19 10.40 14.86 42.11
CA PRO A 19 10.84 14.28 40.83
C PRO A 19 11.17 12.78 40.90
N ASP A 20 11.58 12.30 42.08
CA ASP A 20 11.99 10.90 42.29
C ASP A 20 10.82 9.96 42.58
N VAL A 21 9.59 10.48 42.65
CA VAL A 21 8.38 9.69 42.96
C VAL A 21 7.59 9.44 41.69
N PRO A 22 7.69 8.23 41.07
CA PRO A 22 7.06 7.96 39.79
C PRO A 22 5.53 7.83 39.87
N SER A 23 5.01 7.44 41.03
CA SER A 23 3.58 7.26 41.27
C SER A 23 3.18 7.98 42.54
N LEU A 24 2.24 8.92 42.46
CA LEU A 24 1.75 9.69 43.62
C LEU A 24 0.32 10.16 43.41
N VAL A 25 -0.36 10.48 44.51
CA VAL A 25 -1.68 11.12 44.48
C VAL A 25 -1.54 12.55 44.95
N ILE A 26 -2.00 13.52 44.15
CA ILE A 26 -2.01 14.93 44.52
C ILE A 26 -3.39 15.27 45.09
N PHE A 27 -3.40 15.72 46.35
CA PHE A 27 -4.59 16.16 47.06
C PHE A 27 -4.59 17.69 47.13
N HIS A 28 -5.33 18.34 46.24
CA HIS A 28 -5.39 19.78 46.13
C HIS A 28 -6.69 20.34 46.71
N VAL A 29 -6.59 21.09 47.80
CA VAL A 29 -7.72 21.78 48.42
C VAL A 29 -7.90 23.15 47.78
N GLY A 30 -8.85 23.25 46.85
CA GLY A 30 -9.24 24.53 46.27
C GLY A 30 -10.23 25.29 47.16
N LYS A 31 -10.56 26.52 46.75
CA LYS A 31 -11.51 27.38 47.49
C LYS A 31 -12.88 26.74 47.66
N ILE A 32 -13.46 26.18 46.59
CA ILE A 32 -14.83 25.62 46.57
C ILE A 32 -14.82 24.09 46.47
N ARG A 33 -13.77 23.51 45.89
CA ARG A 33 -13.70 22.07 45.59
C ARG A 33 -12.30 21.55 45.85
N THR A 34 -12.23 20.28 46.21
CA THR A 34 -10.97 19.55 46.41
C THR A 34 -10.77 18.60 45.23
N GLN A 35 -9.58 18.61 44.66
CA GLN A 35 -9.22 17.76 43.54
C GLN A 35 -8.23 16.71 43.99
N ILE A 36 -8.46 15.47 43.55
CA ILE A 36 -7.58 14.34 43.81
C ILE A 36 -7.12 13.84 42.45
N VAL A 37 -5.82 13.95 42.18
CA VAL A 37 -5.20 13.57 40.91
C VAL A 37 -4.27 12.39 41.17
N SER A 38 -4.57 11.23 40.59
CA SER A 38 -3.67 10.07 40.61
C SER A 38 -2.69 10.17 39.45
N VAL A 39 -1.40 10.11 39.75
CA VAL A 39 -0.30 10.19 38.79
C VAL A 39 0.50 8.90 38.84
N LYS A 40 0.78 8.31 37.67
CA LYS A 40 1.63 7.12 37.50
C LYS A 40 2.57 7.32 36.32
N MET A 41 3.86 7.10 36.53
CA MET A 41 4.91 7.26 35.51
C MET A 41 4.85 8.61 34.77
N GLY A 42 4.55 9.70 35.49
CA GLY A 42 4.42 11.05 34.92
C GLY A 42 3.23 11.22 33.98
N MET A 43 2.16 10.43 34.16
CA MET A 43 0.88 10.52 33.46
C MET A 43 -0.26 10.58 34.47
N ILE A 44 -1.37 11.25 34.10
CA ILE A 44 -2.58 11.30 34.93
C ILE A 44 -3.43 10.07 34.63
N GLU A 45 -3.64 9.22 35.63
CA GLU A 45 -4.47 7.99 35.51
C GLU A 45 -5.93 8.27 35.86
N SER A 46 -6.13 9.08 36.89
CA SER A 46 -7.44 9.33 37.47
C SER A 46 -7.53 10.76 38.01
N HIS A 47 -8.71 11.36 37.89
CA HIS A 47 -9.02 12.64 38.50
C HIS A 47 -10.40 12.56 39.14
N LEU A 48 -10.47 12.90 40.42
CA LEU A 48 -11.69 12.97 41.20
C LEU A 48 -11.85 14.38 41.75
N THR A 49 -13.09 14.82 41.91
CA THR A 49 -13.41 16.12 42.50
C THR A 49 -14.41 15.94 43.61
N LEU A 50 -14.05 16.36 44.82
CA LEU A 50 -14.95 16.42 45.96
C LEU A 50 -15.65 17.79 45.98
N PRO A 51 -16.98 17.85 46.19
CA PRO A 51 -17.75 19.09 46.24
C PRO A 51 -17.59 19.80 47.60
N MET A 52 -16.35 19.91 48.07
CA MET A 52 -15.96 20.54 49.33
C MET A 52 -14.60 21.21 49.17
N GLY A 53 -14.41 22.42 49.68
CA GLY A 53 -13.15 23.16 49.61
C GLY A 53 -12.87 23.97 50.87
N ALA A 54 -11.82 24.79 50.83
CA ALA A 54 -11.37 25.58 51.98
C ALA A 54 -12.46 26.55 52.50
N GLN A 55 -13.34 27.04 51.64
CA GLN A 55 -14.43 27.94 52.04
C GLN A 55 -15.44 27.26 52.98
N ASP A 56 -15.72 25.97 52.78
CA ASP A 56 -16.63 25.21 53.64
C ASP A 56 -16.03 25.09 55.05
N PHE A 57 -14.73 24.81 55.15
CA PHE A 57 -14.01 24.75 56.42
C PHE A 57 -13.98 26.11 57.12
N ARG A 58 -13.67 27.20 56.40
CA ARG A 58 -13.71 28.55 56.98
C ARG A 58 -15.10 28.91 57.50
N THR A 59 -16.15 28.51 56.79
CA THR A 59 -17.54 28.78 57.18
C THR A 59 -17.90 28.01 58.45
N ALA A 60 -17.57 26.71 58.51
CA ALA A 60 -17.76 25.89 59.70
C ALA A 60 -16.96 26.42 60.90
N CYS A 61 -15.69 26.81 60.69
CA CYS A 61 -14.86 27.41 61.72
C CYS A 61 -15.44 28.72 62.28
N THR A 62 -16.02 29.55 61.41
CA THR A 62 -16.68 30.81 61.81
C THR A 62 -17.93 30.54 62.63
N GLN A 63 -18.70 29.48 62.30
CA GLN A 63 -19.89 29.09 63.04
C GLN A 63 -19.55 28.53 64.43
N ASP A 64 -18.46 27.77 64.52
CA ASP A 64 -17.99 27.15 65.76
C ASP A 64 -17.04 28.04 66.59
N ASN A 65 -16.76 29.28 66.15
CA ASN A 65 -15.76 30.18 66.75
C ASN A 65 -14.39 29.53 66.98
N CYS A 66 -13.93 28.71 66.04
CA CYS A 66 -12.61 28.09 66.08
C CYS A 66 -11.70 28.63 64.97
N PHE A 67 -10.38 28.64 65.24
CA PHE A 67 -9.38 29.16 64.30
C PHE A 67 -8.52 28.08 63.66
N GLU A 68 -8.54 26.86 64.20
CA GLU A 68 -7.70 25.75 63.76
C GLU A 68 -8.53 24.47 63.54
N LEU A 69 -8.08 23.64 62.60
CA LEU A 69 -8.68 22.32 62.29
C LEU A 69 -8.15 21.19 63.19
N THR A 70 -7.38 21.52 64.23
CA THR A 70 -6.74 20.57 65.14
C THR A 70 -7.66 20.20 66.31
N HIS A 71 -7.64 18.93 66.74
CA HIS A 71 -8.34 18.44 67.94
C HIS A 71 -9.86 18.72 67.99
N VAL A 72 -10.53 18.60 66.85
CA VAL A 72 -11.97 18.81 66.69
C VAL A 72 -12.75 17.75 67.48
N LYS A 73 -13.56 18.19 68.45
CA LYS A 73 -14.46 17.34 69.25
C LYS A 73 -15.90 17.73 68.99
N GLU A 74 -16.77 16.73 68.85
CA GLU A 74 -18.21 16.92 68.58
C GLU A 74 -18.92 17.90 69.52
N LYS A 75 -18.55 17.91 70.81
CA LYS A 75 -19.16 18.81 71.80
C LYS A 75 -18.65 20.26 71.76
N GLY A 76 -17.50 20.52 71.13
CA GLY A 76 -16.86 21.83 71.09
C GLY A 76 -16.99 22.56 69.76
N SER A 77 -17.05 21.81 68.66
CA SER A 77 -17.12 22.33 67.30
C SER A 77 -17.96 21.40 66.41
N PRO A 78 -19.30 21.41 66.57
CA PRO A 78 -20.20 20.46 65.94
C PRO A 78 -20.22 20.57 64.40
N HIS A 79 -20.22 21.79 63.86
CA HIS A 79 -20.28 22.00 62.41
C HIS A 79 -18.99 21.54 61.73
N LEU A 80 -17.85 21.85 62.35
CA LEU A 80 -16.55 21.42 61.86
C LEU A 80 -16.36 19.91 62.00
N PHE A 81 -16.83 19.31 63.09
CA PHE A 81 -16.79 17.87 63.30
C PHE A 81 -17.62 17.13 62.24
N GLU A 82 -18.83 17.61 61.93
CA GLU A 82 -19.66 17.05 60.87
C GLU A 82 -18.98 17.15 59.50
N LEU A 83 -18.41 18.32 59.18
CA LEU A 83 -17.73 18.56 57.92
C LEU A 83 -16.49 17.67 57.75
N LEU A 84 -15.66 17.54 58.80
CA LEU A 84 -14.50 16.64 58.79
C LEU A 84 -14.92 15.17 58.70
N SER A 85 -15.99 14.77 59.38
CA SER A 85 -16.53 13.40 59.30
C SER A 85 -17.07 13.09 57.89
N ARG A 86 -17.64 14.09 57.22
CA ARG A 86 -18.04 13.98 55.81
C ARG A 86 -16.81 13.91 54.90
N LEU A 87 -15.82 14.77 55.09
CA LEU A 87 -14.57 14.75 54.32
C LEU A 87 -13.91 13.38 54.42
N ARG A 88 -13.73 12.85 55.63
CA ARG A 88 -13.10 11.53 55.87
C ARG A 88 -13.79 10.42 55.10
N ARG A 89 -15.13 10.38 55.10
CA ARG A 89 -15.92 9.40 54.33
C ARG A 89 -15.75 9.56 52.82
N GLU A 90 -15.75 10.79 52.32
CA GLU A 90 -15.59 11.06 50.89
C GLU A 90 -14.17 10.75 50.40
N VAL A 91 -13.16 11.07 51.22
CA VAL A 91 -11.76 10.73 50.92
C VAL A 91 -11.56 9.21 50.96
N ASP A 92 -12.08 8.51 51.96
CA ASP A 92 -12.02 7.05 52.03
C ASP A 92 -12.65 6.39 50.79
N ARG A 93 -13.84 6.85 50.38
CA ARG A 93 -14.49 6.41 49.13
C ARG A 93 -13.64 6.69 47.90
N ALA A 94 -13.05 7.88 47.81
CA ALA A 94 -12.20 8.26 46.68
C ALA A 94 -10.96 7.37 46.59
N PHE A 95 -10.29 7.11 47.72
CA PHE A 95 -9.11 6.23 47.75
C PHE A 95 -9.47 4.76 47.51
N CYS A 96 -10.60 4.26 48.02
CA CYS A 96 -11.10 2.92 47.67
C CYS A 96 -11.36 2.80 46.17
N PHE A 97 -11.98 3.81 45.56
CA PHE A 97 -12.21 3.84 44.11
C PHE A 97 -10.89 3.82 43.34
N LEU A 98 -9.91 4.64 43.74
CA LEU A 98 -8.59 4.66 43.10
C LEU A 98 -7.86 3.31 43.23
N ALA A 99 -7.88 2.69 44.41
CA ALA A 99 -7.25 1.39 44.65
C ALA A 99 -7.88 0.28 43.78
N GLN A 100 -9.22 0.26 43.67
CA GLN A 100 -9.93 -0.69 42.82
C GLN A 100 -9.67 -0.46 41.33
N LYS A 101 -9.67 0.80 40.89
CA LYS A 101 -9.51 1.14 39.47
C LYS A 101 -8.09 0.85 38.96
N GLU A 102 -7.09 1.04 39.80
CA GLU A 102 -5.68 0.98 39.42
C GLU A 102 -4.98 -0.33 39.86
N GLU A 103 -5.75 -1.29 40.39
CA GLU A 103 -5.29 -2.63 40.83
C GLU A 103 -4.09 -2.59 41.80
N GLU A 104 -4.06 -1.61 42.70
CA GLU A 104 -2.90 -1.33 43.53
C GLU A 104 -3.27 -1.31 45.01
N GLU A 105 -2.78 -2.30 45.76
CA GLU A 105 -3.10 -2.49 47.18
C GLU A 105 -2.13 -1.78 48.14
N SER A 106 -1.09 -1.12 47.61
CA SER A 106 -0.04 -0.50 48.42
C SER A 106 -0.40 0.89 48.94
N ILE A 107 0.23 1.29 50.06
CA ILE A 107 0.09 2.63 50.64
C ILE A 107 0.66 3.65 49.65
N ARG A 108 -0.19 4.57 49.16
CA ARG A 108 0.20 5.56 48.16
C ARG A 108 0.86 6.78 48.81
N PRO A 109 1.91 7.33 48.19
CA PRO A 109 2.43 8.63 48.58
C PRO A 109 1.45 9.73 48.14
N VAL A 110 1.09 10.63 49.05
CA VAL A 110 0.09 11.68 48.84
C VAL A 110 0.72 13.05 49.05
N LEU A 111 0.62 13.91 48.03
CA LEU A 111 1.09 15.29 48.06
C LEU A 111 -0.08 16.23 48.38
N PHE A 112 -0.08 16.84 49.57
CA PHE A 112 -1.10 17.83 49.96
C PHE A 112 -0.70 19.23 49.50
N CYS A 113 -1.62 19.91 48.81
CA CYS A 113 -1.44 21.27 48.31
C CYS A 113 -2.76 22.06 48.26
N GLY A 114 -2.67 23.36 47.96
CA GLY A 114 -3.81 24.27 47.98
C GLY A 114 -4.01 24.98 49.33
N GLU A 115 -5.18 25.56 49.52
CA GLU A 115 -5.53 26.31 50.72
C GLU A 115 -5.78 25.37 51.91
N MET A 116 -5.22 25.70 53.09
CA MET A 116 -5.39 24.92 54.32
C MET A 116 -4.93 23.45 54.21
N ALA A 117 -4.08 23.15 53.23
CA ALA A 117 -3.66 21.78 52.91
C ALA A 117 -2.98 21.07 54.09
N SER A 118 -2.07 21.75 54.78
CA SER A 118 -1.36 21.25 55.97
C SER A 118 -2.32 20.92 57.12
N GLN A 119 -3.28 21.79 57.39
CA GLN A 119 -4.27 21.59 58.44
C GLN A 119 -5.21 20.41 58.13
N ILE A 120 -5.61 20.26 56.86
CA ILE A 120 -6.44 19.13 56.41
C ILE A 120 -5.66 17.83 56.43
N GLU A 121 -4.40 17.83 56.02
CA GLU A 121 -3.50 16.69 56.12
C GLU A 121 -3.44 16.17 57.56
N HIS A 122 -3.16 17.05 58.53
CA HIS A 122 -3.15 16.69 59.95
C HIS A 122 -4.50 16.14 60.42
N ALA A 123 -5.62 16.79 60.07
CA ALA A 123 -6.95 16.34 60.47
C ALA A 123 -7.35 14.97 59.88
N LEU A 124 -6.82 14.63 58.70
CA LEU A 124 -7.02 13.31 58.08
C LEU A 124 -6.12 12.25 58.72
N LEU A 125 -4.87 12.58 59.04
CA LEU A 125 -3.94 11.69 59.76
C LEU A 125 -4.46 11.32 61.16
N GLU A 126 -4.92 12.31 61.94
CA GLU A 126 -5.51 12.08 63.27
C GLU A 126 -6.77 11.20 63.21
N GLY A 127 -7.51 11.25 62.10
CA GLY A 127 -8.76 10.53 61.94
C GLY A 127 -8.63 9.04 61.71
N GLY A 128 -7.44 8.55 61.31
CA GLY A 128 -7.15 7.13 61.11
C GLY A 128 -8.02 6.42 60.05
N ALA A 129 -8.77 7.15 59.24
CA ALA A 129 -9.79 6.57 58.35
C ALA A 129 -9.20 5.83 57.14
N PHE A 130 -8.06 6.27 56.62
CA PHE A 130 -7.39 5.64 55.48
C PHE A 130 -5.86 5.75 55.61
N ARG A 131 -5.13 4.77 55.07
CA ARG A 131 -3.66 4.70 55.14
C ARG A 131 -3.04 5.34 53.91
N PHE A 132 -2.32 6.44 54.12
CA PHE A 132 -1.53 7.11 53.09
C PHE A 132 -0.17 7.51 53.65
N SER A 133 0.80 7.75 52.76
CA SER A 133 2.11 8.28 53.13
C SER A 133 2.18 9.75 52.69
N PRO A 134 2.14 10.74 53.60
CA PRO A 134 2.28 12.13 53.20
C PRO A 134 3.67 12.39 52.58
N LEU A 135 3.71 13.20 51.53
CA LEU A 135 4.93 13.70 50.93
C LEU A 135 5.20 15.12 51.42
N GLU A 136 6.40 15.32 51.97
CA GLU A 136 6.84 16.64 52.40
C GLU A 136 7.29 17.49 51.21
N ILE A 137 6.87 18.74 51.18
CA ILE A 137 7.34 19.73 50.20
C ILE A 137 8.50 20.48 50.84
N GLN A 138 9.67 20.41 50.21
CA GLN A 138 10.81 21.22 50.63
C GLN A 138 10.67 22.66 50.09
N GLY A 139 11.07 23.63 50.91
CA GLY A 139 11.17 25.02 50.47
C GLY A 139 12.14 25.16 49.29
N TYR A 140 11.89 26.14 48.41
CA TYR A 140 12.67 26.32 47.19
C TYR A 140 13.03 27.79 47.00
N ARG A 141 14.33 28.09 46.80
CA ARG A 141 14.86 29.45 46.55
C ARG A 141 14.34 30.52 47.52
N GLY A 142 14.28 30.20 48.81
CA GLY A 142 13.85 31.13 49.86
C GLY A 142 12.33 31.26 50.01
N PHE A 143 11.54 30.46 49.29
CA PHE A 143 10.11 30.32 49.54
C PHE A 143 9.84 29.13 50.47
N ASP A 144 9.03 29.36 51.49
CA ASP A 144 8.60 28.35 52.43
C ASP A 144 7.66 27.31 51.78
N ALA A 145 7.62 26.11 52.35
CA ALA A 145 6.80 25.01 51.87
C ALA A 145 5.30 25.37 51.78
N GLU A 146 4.76 26.09 52.76
CA GLU A 146 3.35 26.53 52.77
C GLU A 146 3.03 27.50 51.62
N VAL A 147 3.98 28.36 51.26
CA VAL A 147 3.83 29.28 50.12
C VAL A 147 3.79 28.46 48.83
N LEU A 148 4.70 27.49 48.68
CA LEU A 148 4.72 26.60 47.53
C LEU A 148 3.43 25.78 47.41
N ARG A 149 2.93 25.21 48.52
CA ARG A 149 1.65 24.50 48.59
C ARG A 149 0.48 25.35 48.08
N SER A 150 0.42 26.60 48.51
CA SER A 150 -0.67 27.53 48.15
C SER A 150 -0.64 27.93 46.68
N TYR A 151 0.54 28.01 46.06
CA TYR A 151 0.71 28.39 44.66
C TYR A 151 0.88 27.19 43.70
N ALA A 152 0.53 25.98 44.12
CA ALA A 152 0.72 24.75 43.35
C ALA A 152 0.19 24.83 41.91
N ILE A 153 -1.04 25.32 41.72
CA ILE A 153 -1.63 25.48 40.38
C ILE A 153 -0.85 26.51 39.56
N SER A 154 -0.55 27.67 40.13
CA SER A 154 0.15 28.76 39.41
C SER A 154 1.55 28.32 38.97
N ILE A 155 2.31 27.70 39.87
CA ILE A 155 3.64 27.15 39.58
C ILE A 155 3.52 26.08 38.49
N GLY A 156 2.58 25.14 38.65
CA GLY A 156 2.30 24.08 37.70
C GLY A 156 1.99 24.60 36.29
N LEU A 157 1.13 25.62 36.17
CA LEU A 157 0.78 26.24 34.89
C LEU A 157 1.99 26.91 34.23
N CYS A 158 2.84 27.60 35.01
CA CYS A 158 4.07 28.18 34.49
C CYS A 158 5.03 27.11 33.97
N LEU A 159 5.16 25.99 34.68
CA LEU A 159 6.00 24.86 34.27
C LEU A 159 5.44 24.15 33.02
N ASP A 160 4.11 24.00 32.94
CA ASP A 160 3.43 23.38 31.81
C ASP A 160 3.69 24.14 30.50
N ALA A 161 3.73 25.47 30.57
CA ALA A 161 4.03 26.35 29.46
C ALA A 161 5.49 26.26 28.97
N LEU A 162 6.41 25.78 29.82
CA LEU A 162 7.84 25.63 29.49
C LEU A 162 8.18 24.22 28.98
N LYS A 163 7.40 23.20 29.34
CA LYS A 163 7.61 21.81 28.90
C LYS A 163 7.24 21.62 27.43
N ASN A 164 8.10 20.93 26.68
CA ASN A 164 7.89 20.54 25.28
C ASN A 164 7.77 19.00 25.17
N ASP A 165 6.94 18.37 25.98
CA ASP A 165 6.80 16.90 26.05
C ASP A 165 5.54 16.36 25.36
N GLN A 166 4.80 17.21 24.64
CA GLN A 166 3.51 16.91 24.01
C GLN A 166 2.40 16.44 24.95
N LYS A 167 2.64 16.40 26.27
CA LYS A 167 1.62 16.08 27.29
C LYS A 167 0.83 17.30 27.73
N SER A 168 1.40 18.49 27.56
CA SER A 168 0.76 19.75 27.96
C SER A 168 -0.51 20.00 27.15
N ILE A 169 -1.60 20.38 27.83
CA ILE A 169 -2.90 20.65 27.22
C ILE A 169 -3.04 22.16 27.02
N GLN A 170 -3.19 22.59 25.77
CA GLN A 170 -3.57 23.96 25.43
C GLN A 170 -5.01 23.98 24.93
N LEU A 171 -5.91 24.56 25.71
CA LEU A 171 -7.33 24.67 25.36
C LEU A 171 -7.60 25.75 24.30
N ARG A 172 -6.69 26.72 24.15
CA ARG A 172 -6.79 27.72 23.08
C ARG A 172 -6.46 27.08 21.72
N GLN A 173 -7.51 26.75 20.97
CA GLN A 173 -7.43 26.18 19.62
C GLN A 173 -8.18 27.06 18.61
N GLY A 174 -7.89 26.88 17.32
CA GLY A 174 -8.50 27.64 16.23
C GLY A 174 -8.34 29.16 16.37
N GLU A 175 -9.46 29.86 16.39
CA GLU A 175 -9.55 31.33 16.45
C GLU A 175 -8.98 31.93 17.75
N TYR A 176 -8.87 31.12 18.81
CA TYR A 176 -8.35 31.57 20.11
C TYR A 176 -6.85 31.27 20.30
N ILE A 177 -6.17 30.69 19.29
CA ILE A 177 -4.73 30.41 19.34
C ILE A 177 -3.95 31.74 19.46
N SER A 178 -3.00 31.79 20.39
CA SER A 178 -2.09 32.94 20.47
C SER A 178 -1.26 33.09 19.17
N GLU A 179 -1.17 34.30 18.62
CA GLU A 179 -0.36 34.60 17.43
C GLU A 179 1.03 33.97 17.38
N PRO A 180 1.86 33.96 18.46
CA PRO A 180 3.20 33.35 18.41
C PRO A 180 3.15 31.84 18.18
N CYS A 181 2.18 31.13 18.75
CA CYS A 181 1.98 29.70 18.53
C CYS A 181 1.58 29.42 17.08
N LEU A 182 0.65 30.22 16.53
CA LEU A 182 0.24 30.12 15.13
C LEU A 182 1.42 30.35 14.17
N LYS A 183 2.27 31.35 14.44
CA LYS A 183 3.48 31.63 13.65
C LYS A 183 4.46 30.44 13.67
N ARG A 184 4.65 29.80 14.83
CA ARG A 184 5.52 28.61 14.96
C ARG A 184 4.98 27.40 14.20
N ILE A 185 3.68 27.14 14.27
CA ILE A 185 3.04 26.04 13.53
C ILE A 185 3.13 26.29 12.01
N LYS A 186 2.79 27.50 11.56
CA LYS A 186 2.86 27.86 10.13
C LYS A 186 4.29 27.75 9.58
N THR A 187 5.28 28.24 10.31
CA THR A 187 6.69 28.11 9.90
C THR A 187 7.16 26.66 9.90
N GLY A 188 6.70 25.83 10.85
CA GLY A 188 6.95 24.39 10.84
C GLY A 188 6.38 23.70 9.61
N LEU A 189 5.13 23.98 9.26
CA LEU A 189 4.46 23.42 8.07
C LEU A 189 5.15 23.85 6.77
N ILE A 190 5.52 25.12 6.65
CA ILE A 190 6.24 25.64 5.47
C ILE A 190 7.61 24.96 5.33
N LYS A 191 8.37 24.82 6.41
CA LYS A 191 9.66 24.11 6.37
C LYS A 191 9.48 22.64 6.01
N GLY A 192 8.46 21.99 6.56
CA GLY A 192 8.11 20.60 6.26
C GLY A 192 7.71 20.41 4.80
N SER A 193 6.87 21.28 4.24
CA SER A 193 6.46 21.21 2.83
C SER A 193 7.60 21.47 1.87
N VAL A 194 8.49 22.42 2.19
CA VAL A 194 9.72 22.65 1.41
C VAL A 194 10.62 21.42 1.42
N LEU A 195 10.84 20.80 2.58
CA LEU A 195 11.66 19.59 2.69
C LEU A 195 11.05 18.42 1.91
N ALA A 196 9.73 18.20 2.04
CA ALA A 196 9.02 17.17 1.30
C ALA A 196 9.06 17.41 -0.22
N GLY A 197 8.92 18.67 -0.65
CA GLY A 197 9.04 19.06 -2.05
C GLY A 197 10.43 18.78 -2.63
N ILE A 198 11.49 19.10 -1.87
CA ILE A 198 12.88 18.79 -2.25
C ILE A 198 13.09 17.28 -2.36
N LEU A 199 12.60 16.52 -1.38
CA LEU A 199 12.71 15.06 -1.39
C LEU A 199 11.98 14.44 -2.60
N PHE A 200 10.77 14.91 -2.89
CA PHE A 200 10.00 14.47 -4.04
C PHE A 200 10.74 14.78 -5.36
N ALA A 201 11.25 16.00 -5.53
CA ALA A 201 12.02 16.38 -6.71
C ALA A 201 13.28 15.51 -6.89
N LEU A 202 14.02 15.25 -5.81
CA LEU A 202 15.19 14.35 -5.84
C LEU A 202 14.81 12.93 -6.24
N THR A 203 13.75 12.37 -5.66
CA THR A 203 13.30 11.01 -6.00
C THR A 203 12.83 10.91 -7.46
N ALA A 204 12.08 11.90 -7.95
CA ALA A 204 11.64 11.96 -9.34
C ALA A 204 12.82 12.08 -10.31
N PHE A 205 13.82 12.91 -9.96
CA PHE A 205 15.04 13.05 -10.75
C PHE A 205 15.86 11.76 -10.80
N CYS A 206 16.11 11.12 -9.66
CA CYS A 206 16.81 9.83 -9.59
C CYS A 206 16.06 8.73 -10.37
N SER A 207 14.74 8.67 -10.24
CA SER A 207 13.90 7.72 -10.98
C SER A 207 13.96 7.97 -12.49
N SER A 208 13.93 9.23 -12.92
CA SER A 208 14.03 9.60 -14.33
C SER A 208 15.39 9.19 -14.92
N MET A 209 16.49 9.48 -14.22
CA MET A 209 17.83 9.04 -14.65
C MET A 209 17.96 7.51 -14.69
N TYR A 210 17.41 6.81 -13.70
CA TYR A 210 17.40 5.35 -13.68
C TYR A 210 16.60 4.78 -14.86
N PHE A 211 15.41 5.34 -15.12
CA PHE A 211 14.56 4.94 -16.24
C PHE A 211 15.26 5.19 -17.58
N GLN A 212 15.88 6.35 -17.78
CA GLN A 212 16.66 6.66 -18.99
C GLN A 212 17.80 5.66 -19.20
N LYS A 213 18.56 5.33 -18.14
CA LYS A 213 19.63 4.32 -18.22
C LYS A 213 19.10 2.95 -18.63
N LYS A 214 17.98 2.51 -18.04
CA LYS A 214 17.34 1.24 -18.40
C LYS A 214 16.79 1.24 -19.82
N ASN A 215 16.24 2.36 -20.27
CA ASN A 215 15.72 2.50 -21.62
C ASN A 215 16.86 2.46 -22.66
N GLN A 216 18.01 3.04 -22.36
CA GLN A 216 19.22 2.94 -23.19
C GLN A 216 19.78 1.51 -23.25
N GLU A 217 19.84 0.83 -22.10
CA GLU A 217 20.29 -0.57 -22.02
C GLU A 217 19.39 -1.48 -22.87
N LEU A 218 18.06 -1.35 -22.73
CA LEU A 218 17.10 -2.12 -23.53
C LEU A 218 17.27 -1.83 -25.03
N SER A 219 17.40 -0.55 -25.39
CA SER A 219 17.64 -0.12 -26.78
C SER A 219 18.90 -0.77 -27.38
N HIS A 220 19.97 -0.91 -26.59
CA HIS A 220 21.21 -1.57 -27.00
C HIS A 220 21.04 -3.09 -27.13
N GLN A 221 20.32 -3.73 -26.20
CA GLN A 221 20.02 -5.16 -26.28
C GLN A 221 19.21 -5.49 -27.54
N MET A 222 18.21 -4.65 -27.87
CA MET A 222 17.41 -4.82 -29.09
C MET A 222 18.24 -4.63 -30.36
N GLU A 223 19.16 -3.67 -30.39
CA GLU A 223 20.12 -3.54 -31.49
C GLU A 223 21.02 -4.77 -31.63
N SER A 224 21.55 -5.28 -30.52
CA SER A 224 22.41 -6.47 -30.56
C SER A 224 21.69 -7.70 -31.08
N LEU A 225 20.42 -7.87 -30.70
CA LEU A 225 19.59 -8.96 -31.19
C LEU A 225 19.25 -8.76 -32.68
N ALA A 226 18.90 -7.55 -33.11
CA ALA A 226 18.67 -7.26 -34.52
C ALA A 226 19.91 -7.53 -35.39
N MET A 227 21.13 -7.30 -34.87
CA MET A 227 22.37 -7.61 -35.57
C MET A 227 22.64 -9.11 -35.70
N GLU A 228 22.32 -9.89 -34.67
CA GLU A 228 22.49 -11.35 -34.67
C GLU A 228 21.60 -12.02 -35.73
N TYR A 229 20.35 -11.57 -35.86
CA TYR A 229 19.38 -12.11 -36.81
C TYR A 229 19.34 -11.40 -38.17
N GLU A 230 20.23 -10.43 -38.41
CA GLU A 230 20.26 -9.64 -39.66
C GLU A 230 20.53 -10.51 -40.91
N GLY A 231 21.25 -11.63 -40.73
CA GLY A 231 21.53 -12.59 -41.79
C GLY A 231 20.32 -13.42 -42.21
N GLU A 232 19.37 -13.66 -41.30
CA GLU A 232 18.16 -14.44 -41.53
C GLU A 232 16.97 -13.54 -41.92
N MET A 233 16.94 -12.30 -41.42
CA MET A 233 15.87 -11.34 -41.66
C MET A 233 16.42 -9.95 -42.04
N PRO A 234 16.56 -9.65 -43.35
CA PRO A 234 17.11 -8.38 -43.83
C PRO A 234 16.31 -7.14 -43.40
N ALA A 235 15.01 -7.30 -43.10
CA ALA A 235 14.12 -6.24 -42.61
C ALA A 235 14.58 -5.64 -41.27
N LEU A 236 15.33 -6.40 -40.45
CA LEU A 236 15.82 -5.95 -39.15
C LEU A 236 16.93 -4.89 -39.23
N LYS A 237 17.51 -4.63 -40.42
CA LYS A 237 18.44 -3.50 -40.63
C LYS A 237 17.84 -2.14 -40.25
N GLY A 238 16.53 -2.00 -40.35
CA GLY A 238 15.80 -0.78 -40.00
C GLY A 238 15.84 -0.42 -38.51
N VAL A 239 16.11 -1.38 -37.62
CA VAL A 239 16.12 -1.16 -36.15
C VAL A 239 17.17 -0.13 -35.72
N ARG A 240 18.30 -0.04 -36.44
CA ARG A 240 19.40 0.90 -36.12
C ARG A 240 19.06 2.37 -36.40
N LEU A 241 18.05 2.62 -37.22
CA LEU A 241 17.64 3.97 -37.62
C LEU A 241 16.60 4.58 -36.66
N ILE A 242 16.00 3.75 -35.80
CA ILE A 242 14.92 4.15 -34.88
C ILE A 242 15.52 4.62 -33.56
N GLN A 243 15.05 5.77 -33.04
CA GLN A 243 15.52 6.32 -31.78
C GLN A 243 14.55 6.03 -30.63
N GLY A 244 14.93 5.09 -29.77
CA GLY A 244 14.20 4.78 -28.54
C GLY A 244 13.76 3.32 -28.46
N ALA A 245 13.81 2.75 -27.25
CA ALA A 245 13.54 1.32 -27.06
C ALA A 245 12.10 0.93 -27.40
N HIS A 246 11.13 1.81 -27.15
CA HIS A 246 9.72 1.52 -27.40
C HIS A 246 9.41 1.42 -28.90
N GLU A 247 9.88 2.39 -29.68
CA GLU A 247 9.71 2.41 -31.14
C GLU A 247 10.44 1.25 -31.80
N LYS A 248 11.63 0.89 -31.29
CA LYS A 248 12.36 -0.31 -31.73
C LYS A 248 11.58 -1.59 -31.42
N MET A 249 10.97 -1.66 -30.24
CA MET A 249 10.15 -2.80 -29.83
C MET A 249 8.92 -2.97 -30.72
N GLU A 250 8.23 -1.87 -31.02
CA GLU A 250 7.07 -1.89 -31.91
C GLU A 250 7.45 -2.27 -33.35
N PHE A 251 8.58 -1.76 -33.86
CA PHE A 251 9.12 -2.16 -35.15
C PHE A 251 9.45 -3.66 -35.18
N MET A 252 10.18 -4.15 -34.18
CA MET A 252 10.53 -5.57 -34.11
C MET A 252 9.28 -6.45 -33.97
N ASP A 253 8.29 -6.07 -33.16
CA ASP A 253 7.04 -6.82 -33.05
C ASP A 253 6.28 -6.85 -34.39
N ARG A 254 6.28 -5.76 -35.16
CA ARG A 254 5.65 -5.73 -36.49
C ARG A 254 6.36 -6.64 -37.49
N GLU A 255 7.69 -6.58 -37.57
CA GLU A 255 8.46 -7.33 -38.55
C GLU A 255 8.63 -8.82 -38.17
N LEU A 256 8.68 -9.13 -36.88
CA LEU A 256 8.76 -10.51 -36.37
C LEU A 256 7.40 -11.23 -36.37
N ARG A 257 6.29 -10.48 -36.48
CA ARG A 257 4.97 -11.07 -36.71
C ARG A 257 4.93 -11.62 -38.15
N LEU A 258 5.33 -12.87 -38.30
CA LEU A 258 4.97 -13.69 -39.44
C LEU A 258 3.44 -13.58 -39.64
N PRO A 259 2.93 -13.31 -40.85
CA PRO A 259 1.50 -13.32 -41.08
C PRO A 259 0.97 -14.69 -40.65
N LYS A 260 0.04 -14.69 -39.68
CA LYS A 260 -0.71 -15.89 -39.33
C LYS A 260 -1.51 -16.30 -40.58
N ASN A 261 -0.96 -17.22 -41.37
CA ASN A 261 -1.72 -17.91 -42.40
C ASN A 261 -2.91 -18.57 -41.68
N ARG A 262 -4.13 -18.13 -42.05
CA ARG A 262 -5.37 -18.65 -41.46
C ARG A 262 -5.61 -20.12 -41.83
N ASP A 263 -4.95 -20.61 -42.88
CA ASP A 263 -5.19 -21.92 -43.48
C ASP A 263 -3.93 -22.78 -43.51
N GLY A 264 -3.39 -23.14 -42.33
CA GLY A 264 -2.25 -24.06 -42.22
C GLY A 264 -0.96 -23.56 -42.89
N TYR A 265 0.15 -24.25 -42.68
CA TYR A 265 1.42 -23.81 -43.28
C TYR A 265 1.46 -24.04 -44.80
N PHE A 266 0.66 -24.96 -45.32
CA PHE A 266 0.54 -25.27 -46.75
C PHE A 266 -0.82 -25.89 -47.06
N SER A 267 -1.44 -25.55 -48.19
CA SER A 267 -2.54 -26.34 -48.74
C SER A 267 -2.05 -27.77 -49.03
N PRO A 268 -2.85 -28.82 -48.81
CA PRO A 268 -2.44 -30.18 -49.15
C PRO A 268 -2.23 -30.28 -50.68
N PRO A 269 -1.13 -30.89 -51.15
CA PRO A 269 -0.94 -31.14 -52.58
C PRO A 269 -1.97 -32.17 -53.07
N PRO A 270 -2.34 -32.17 -54.37
CA PRO A 270 -3.19 -33.20 -54.93
C PRO A 270 -2.51 -34.56 -54.79
N LEU A 271 -3.19 -35.49 -54.14
CA LEU A 271 -2.61 -36.78 -53.77
C LEU A 271 -2.41 -37.65 -55.02
N VAL A 272 -1.24 -38.28 -55.12
CA VAL A 272 -0.94 -39.25 -56.18
C VAL A 272 -1.94 -40.41 -56.16
N SER A 273 -2.49 -40.76 -54.98
CA SER A 273 -3.54 -41.77 -54.83
C SER A 273 -4.80 -41.44 -55.62
N ASP A 274 -5.22 -40.18 -55.63
CA ASP A 274 -6.47 -39.75 -56.25
C ASP A 274 -6.33 -39.81 -57.76
N PHE A 275 -5.16 -39.42 -58.26
CA PHE A 275 -4.78 -39.55 -59.66
C PHE A 275 -4.69 -41.01 -60.12
N LEU A 276 -4.05 -41.88 -59.35
CA LEU A 276 -3.97 -43.31 -59.69
C LEU A 276 -5.34 -43.98 -59.65
N THR A 277 -6.20 -43.58 -58.71
CA THR A 277 -7.59 -44.04 -58.66
C THR A 277 -8.34 -43.61 -59.92
N PHE A 278 -8.25 -42.33 -60.30
CA PHE A 278 -8.84 -41.80 -61.52
C PHE A 278 -8.44 -42.61 -62.76
N ILE A 279 -7.13 -42.88 -62.95
CA ILE A 279 -6.64 -43.73 -64.04
C ILE A 279 -7.22 -45.14 -63.96
N SER A 280 -7.17 -45.78 -62.77
CA SER A 280 -7.61 -47.17 -62.62
C SER A 280 -9.10 -47.37 -62.90
N THR A 281 -9.93 -46.34 -62.68
CA THR A 281 -11.38 -46.39 -62.87
C THR A 281 -11.84 -45.78 -64.19
N HIS A 282 -10.94 -45.28 -65.03
CA HIS A 282 -11.35 -44.56 -66.24
C HIS A 282 -11.91 -45.54 -67.29
N PRO A 283 -13.18 -45.43 -67.71
CA PRO A 283 -13.82 -46.39 -68.62
C PRO A 283 -13.17 -46.44 -70.02
N LYS A 284 -12.46 -45.37 -70.39
CA LYS A 284 -11.73 -45.24 -71.67
C LYS A 284 -10.29 -45.82 -71.64
N LEU A 285 -9.83 -46.35 -70.51
CA LEU A 285 -8.53 -47.03 -70.37
C LEU A 285 -8.62 -48.55 -70.54
N GLU A 286 -9.81 -49.12 -70.75
CA GLU A 286 -9.97 -50.56 -71.04
C GLU A 286 -9.31 -50.93 -72.38
N GLY A 287 -8.28 -51.80 -72.33
CA GLY A 287 -7.51 -52.22 -73.51
C GLY A 287 -6.36 -51.27 -73.90
N ILE A 288 -5.95 -50.39 -72.99
CA ILE A 288 -4.71 -49.60 -73.08
C ILE A 288 -3.71 -50.17 -72.07
N GLU A 289 -2.50 -50.51 -72.52
CA GLU A 289 -1.42 -50.95 -71.64
C GLU A 289 -0.59 -49.74 -71.20
N LEU A 290 -0.59 -49.46 -69.89
CA LEU A 290 0.22 -48.39 -69.30
C LEU A 290 1.65 -48.87 -69.09
N LEU A 291 2.61 -48.22 -69.76
CA LEU A 291 4.03 -48.56 -69.63
C LEU A 291 4.69 -47.80 -68.48
N ARG A 292 4.39 -46.50 -68.34
CA ARG A 292 5.04 -45.64 -67.35
C ARG A 292 4.20 -44.42 -66.99
N ILE A 293 4.20 -44.07 -65.70
CA ILE A 293 3.62 -42.83 -65.18
C ILE A 293 4.73 -42.05 -64.48
N GLU A 294 4.96 -40.81 -64.88
CA GLU A 294 5.86 -39.88 -64.20
C GLU A 294 5.04 -38.76 -63.55
N TYR A 295 5.18 -38.58 -62.24
CA TYR A 295 4.57 -37.49 -61.49
C TYR A 295 5.68 -36.56 -61.00
N GLU A 296 5.65 -35.30 -61.42
CA GLU A 296 6.66 -34.29 -61.10
C GLU A 296 6.00 -33.03 -60.54
N LEU A 297 6.47 -32.55 -59.39
CA LEU A 297 5.98 -31.30 -58.81
C LEU A 297 6.84 -30.12 -59.28
N LYS A 298 6.33 -29.32 -60.22
CA LYS A 298 7.09 -28.23 -60.86
C LYS A 298 7.15 -26.94 -60.04
N SER A 299 6.07 -26.63 -59.32
CA SER A 299 6.04 -25.52 -58.37
C SER A 299 5.39 -25.96 -57.07
N TYR A 300 5.90 -25.44 -55.96
CA TYR A 300 5.38 -25.65 -54.62
C TYR A 300 5.71 -24.43 -53.74
N PRO A 301 4.89 -24.14 -52.72
CA PRO A 301 5.18 -23.09 -51.77
C PRO A 301 6.45 -23.40 -50.97
N THR A 302 7.32 -22.39 -50.82
CA THR A 302 8.59 -22.46 -50.08
C THR A 302 8.61 -21.36 -49.02
N LEU A 303 9.54 -21.44 -48.05
CA LEU A 303 9.68 -20.39 -47.02
C LEU A 303 9.91 -19.00 -47.64
N ASP A 304 10.60 -18.94 -48.79
CA ASP A 304 10.87 -17.70 -49.53
C ASP A 304 9.71 -17.26 -50.44
N ARG A 305 8.79 -18.19 -50.79
CA ARG A 305 7.62 -17.95 -51.66
C ARG A 305 6.39 -18.68 -51.10
N PRO A 306 5.80 -18.17 -50.00
CA PRO A 306 4.68 -18.81 -49.33
C PRO A 306 3.40 -18.83 -50.18
N ASP A 307 3.25 -17.88 -51.11
CA ASP A 307 2.11 -17.80 -52.03
C ASP A 307 2.24 -18.72 -53.27
N GLY A 308 3.25 -19.59 -53.30
CA GLY A 308 3.47 -20.52 -54.41
C GLY A 308 2.32 -21.53 -54.54
N VAL A 309 1.72 -21.63 -55.73
CA VAL A 309 0.69 -22.63 -56.02
C VAL A 309 1.34 -23.96 -56.41
N TYR A 310 0.78 -25.08 -55.93
CA TYR A 310 1.22 -26.40 -56.38
C TYR A 310 0.90 -26.58 -57.87
N ALA A 311 1.89 -27.01 -58.66
CA ALA A 311 1.68 -27.37 -60.06
C ALA A 311 2.28 -28.75 -60.34
N PRO A 312 1.52 -29.84 -60.13
CA PRO A 312 1.95 -31.17 -60.48
C PRO A 312 1.77 -31.40 -61.97
N LYS A 313 2.85 -31.79 -62.65
CA LYS A 313 2.86 -32.24 -64.03
C LYS A 313 2.88 -33.77 -64.03
N VAL A 314 1.95 -34.38 -64.74
CA VAL A 314 1.92 -35.82 -64.94
C VAL A 314 2.23 -36.14 -66.39
N LYS A 315 3.04 -37.17 -66.61
CA LYS A 315 3.30 -37.77 -67.92
C LYS A 315 2.92 -39.23 -67.91
N ILE A 316 2.19 -39.67 -68.92
CA ILE A 316 1.76 -41.06 -69.08
C ILE A 316 2.28 -41.56 -70.41
N LEU A 317 3.00 -42.67 -70.38
CA LEU A 317 3.44 -43.43 -71.55
C LEU A 317 2.61 -44.72 -71.63
N PHE A 318 1.97 -44.96 -72.77
CA PHE A 318 1.07 -46.10 -72.96
C PHE A 318 1.08 -46.64 -74.39
N THR A 319 0.64 -47.89 -74.55
CA THR A 319 0.53 -48.60 -75.83
C THR A 319 -0.89 -49.11 -76.03
N THR A 320 -1.36 -49.11 -77.28
CA THR A 320 -2.66 -49.68 -77.64
C THR A 320 -2.62 -50.27 -79.05
N GLU A 321 -3.35 -51.36 -79.26
CA GLU A 321 -3.48 -52.01 -80.57
C GLU A 321 -4.35 -51.19 -81.52
N GLU A 322 -5.26 -50.37 -80.99
CA GLU A 322 -6.20 -49.56 -81.76
C GLU A 322 -5.89 -48.06 -81.62
N ALA A 323 -5.39 -47.44 -82.70
CA ALA A 323 -5.08 -46.01 -82.72
C ALA A 323 -6.30 -45.10 -82.43
N LYS A 324 -7.52 -45.62 -82.56
CA LYS A 324 -8.75 -44.92 -82.20
C LYS A 324 -8.89 -44.75 -80.68
N LYS A 325 -8.56 -45.78 -79.89
CA LYS A 325 -8.61 -45.74 -78.42
C LYS A 325 -7.61 -44.74 -77.84
N ALA A 326 -6.43 -44.61 -78.45
CA ALA A 326 -5.46 -43.58 -78.06
C ALA A 326 -6.00 -42.15 -78.24
N ARG A 327 -6.75 -41.89 -79.32
CA ARG A 327 -7.41 -40.59 -79.53
C ARG A 327 -8.57 -40.37 -78.57
N ASP A 328 -9.39 -41.39 -78.35
CA ASP A 328 -10.52 -41.28 -77.41
C ASP A 328 -10.05 -41.00 -75.97
N PHE A 329 -8.87 -41.52 -75.59
CA PHE A 329 -8.23 -41.22 -74.30
C PHE A 329 -7.62 -39.81 -74.26
N HIS A 330 -6.94 -39.37 -75.31
CA HIS A 330 -6.47 -37.98 -75.44
C HIS A 330 -7.64 -36.99 -75.31
N ASP A 331 -8.74 -37.23 -76.04
CA ASP A 331 -9.91 -36.36 -76.03
C ASP A 331 -10.58 -36.35 -74.65
N ALA A 332 -10.56 -37.46 -73.91
CA ALA A 332 -11.05 -37.51 -72.53
C ALA A 332 -10.21 -36.67 -71.56
N ILE A 333 -8.90 -36.62 -71.75
CA ILE A 333 -7.98 -35.79 -70.95
C ILE A 333 -8.15 -34.30 -71.33
N VAL A 334 -8.40 -33.99 -72.60
CA VAL A 334 -8.66 -32.63 -73.09
C VAL A 334 -10.04 -32.09 -72.69
N GLU A 335 -11.08 -32.93 -72.70
CA GLU A 335 -12.43 -32.56 -72.25
C GLU A 335 -12.46 -32.18 -70.77
N GLY A 336 -11.48 -32.66 -69.99
CA GLY A 336 -11.22 -32.26 -68.61
C GLY A 336 -12.21 -32.87 -67.62
N GLY A 337 -11.68 -33.44 -66.54
CA GLY A 337 -12.46 -33.70 -65.31
C GLY A 337 -12.02 -32.72 -64.22
N ASP A 338 -12.70 -32.74 -63.07
CA ASP A 338 -12.39 -31.89 -61.90
C ASP A 338 -10.92 -31.96 -61.42
N LEU A 339 -10.16 -32.96 -61.87
CA LEU A 339 -8.78 -33.22 -61.51
C LEU A 339 -7.73 -32.61 -62.48
N ILE A 340 -8.13 -32.22 -63.70
CA ILE A 340 -7.21 -31.81 -64.78
C ILE A 340 -7.37 -30.32 -65.05
N LYS A 341 -6.25 -29.60 -65.12
CA LYS A 341 -6.27 -28.16 -65.38
C LYS A 341 -6.49 -27.89 -66.88
N SER A 342 -7.72 -27.63 -67.28
CA SER A 342 -8.12 -27.41 -68.69
C SER A 342 -7.45 -26.21 -69.36
N ASP A 343 -6.97 -25.23 -68.58
CA ASP A 343 -6.29 -24.03 -69.08
C ASP A 343 -4.80 -24.24 -69.38
N ALA A 344 -4.22 -25.39 -69.04
CA ALA A 344 -2.81 -25.69 -69.24
C ALA A 344 -2.58 -26.50 -70.54
N GLU A 345 -1.47 -26.23 -71.23
CA GLU A 345 -1.10 -26.93 -72.47
C GLU A 345 -0.88 -28.44 -72.22
N ILE A 346 -1.58 -29.27 -72.99
CA ILE A 346 -1.44 -30.73 -72.97
C ILE A 346 -0.44 -31.11 -74.07
N GLU A 347 0.70 -31.69 -73.69
CA GLU A 347 1.71 -32.16 -74.64
C GLU A 347 1.34 -33.58 -75.10
N TRP A 348 1.25 -33.81 -76.40
CA TRP A 348 0.95 -35.13 -76.99
C TRP A 348 2.04 -35.54 -77.97
N ASN A 349 2.62 -36.72 -77.79
CA ASN A 349 3.66 -37.26 -78.66
C ASN A 349 3.37 -38.72 -79.03
N ARG A 350 3.71 -39.10 -80.26
CA ARG A 350 3.53 -40.47 -80.78
C ARG A 350 4.83 -40.98 -81.37
N LYS A 351 5.29 -42.14 -80.88
CA LYS A 351 6.44 -42.88 -81.42
C LYS A 351 6.03 -44.31 -81.76
N GLY A 352 5.63 -44.53 -83.01
CA GLY A 352 5.19 -45.87 -83.46
C GLY A 352 3.88 -46.31 -82.80
N SER A 353 3.96 -47.36 -81.98
CA SER A 353 2.87 -47.91 -81.16
C SER A 353 2.80 -47.32 -79.75
N GLU A 354 3.76 -46.49 -79.37
CA GLU A 354 3.82 -45.81 -78.08
C GLU A 354 3.26 -44.38 -78.18
N TYR A 355 2.46 -44.02 -77.18
CA TYR A 355 1.83 -42.72 -77.02
C TYR A 355 2.24 -42.10 -75.68
N GLU A 356 2.59 -40.83 -75.70
CA GLU A 356 2.97 -40.05 -74.52
C GLU A 356 2.04 -38.84 -74.39
N ILE A 357 1.44 -38.66 -73.22
CA ILE A 357 0.61 -37.49 -72.90
C ILE A 357 1.13 -36.85 -71.61
N ALA A 358 1.26 -35.51 -71.61
CA ALA A 358 1.63 -34.75 -70.42
C ALA A 358 0.67 -33.60 -70.15
N PHE A 359 0.24 -33.46 -68.90
CA PHE A 359 -0.72 -32.44 -68.48
C PHE A 359 -0.52 -32.05 -67.01
N PHE A 360 -1.16 -30.96 -66.58
CA PHE A 360 -1.11 -30.48 -65.20
C PHE A 360 -2.40 -30.83 -64.45
N LEU A 361 -2.27 -31.18 -63.17
CA LEU A 361 -3.42 -31.41 -62.30
C LEU A 361 -3.92 -30.09 -61.70
N GLN A 362 -5.21 -30.04 -61.40
CA GLN A 362 -5.85 -28.94 -60.70
C GLN A 362 -5.59 -29.04 -59.17
N VAL A 363 -5.40 -27.90 -58.52
CA VAL A 363 -5.13 -27.75 -57.07
C VAL A 363 -6.15 -26.82 -56.45
#